data_AF-A0A914NB45-F1
#
_entry.id   AF-A0A914NB45-F1
#
_cell.length_a   1.000
_cell.length_b   1.000
_cell.length_c   1.000
_cell.angle_alpha   90.00
_cell.angle_beta   90.00
_cell.angle_gamma   90.00
#
_symmetry.space_group_name_H-M   'P 1'
#
loop_
_entity.id
_entity.type
_entity.pdbx_description
1 polymer ?
#
loop_
_entity_poly.entity_id
_entity_poly.type
_entity_poly.pdbx_seq_one_letter_code
_entity_poly.pdbx_strand_id
1 'polypeptide(L)'
;MFSKYSFVCLFCICSNVLGPDQMPQAITSCKSVCEEVYNDCIKIFNEFDFPWPPMLNCSRFPSPPTICMKPEPLNNKNIFSSNFNEKTMPSSILSTTKLPECPLDLVDLDPTDSTAKCAFRCEKTTMFRKDQKEQIRLWLFCWSMLNSLIALFTVCSFWIDRQRFCFPER
;
A
#
# COMPACT_ATOMS: atom_id res chain seq x y z
N MET A 1 14.34 25.70 -12.76
CA MET A 1 14.38 25.86 -11.28
C MET A 1 14.40 24.53 -10.52
N PHE A 2 13.90 23.42 -11.06
CA PHE A 2 13.92 22.09 -10.40
C PHE A 2 15.30 21.40 -10.29
N SER A 3 16.25 21.68 -11.19
CA SER A 3 17.56 21.02 -11.18
C SER A 3 18.52 21.51 -10.08
N LYS A 4 18.32 22.71 -9.53
CA LYS A 4 19.19 23.26 -8.47
C LYS A 4 18.84 22.69 -7.09
N TYR A 5 17.58 22.32 -6.85
CA TYR A 5 17.14 21.79 -5.55
C TYR A 5 17.46 20.31 -5.36
N SER A 6 17.62 19.53 -6.44
CA SER A 6 17.94 18.10 -6.35
C SER A 6 19.37 17.84 -5.85
N PHE A 7 20.35 18.65 -6.27
CA PHE A 7 21.74 18.52 -5.80
C PHE A 7 21.93 18.99 -4.35
N VAL A 8 21.15 19.99 -3.90
CA VAL A 8 21.18 20.49 -2.52
C VAL A 8 20.55 19.49 -1.55
N CYS A 9 19.48 18.80 -1.95
CA CYS A 9 18.89 17.72 -1.14
C CYS A 9 19.85 16.55 -0.94
N LEU A 10 20.65 16.18 -1.96
CA LEU A 10 21.57 15.05 -1.85
C LEU A 10 22.70 15.28 -0.83
N PHE A 11 23.14 16.53 -0.68
CA PHE A 11 24.18 16.89 0.31
C PHE A 11 23.64 16.99 1.75
N CYS A 12 22.39 17.40 1.96
CA CYS A 12 21.82 17.52 3.31
C CYS A 12 21.46 16.19 3.98
N ILE A 13 21.25 15.12 3.20
CA ILE A 13 20.79 13.82 3.73
C ILE A 13 21.91 13.09 4.51
N CYS A 14 23.18 13.33 4.19
CA CYS A 14 24.31 12.66 4.88
C CYS A 14 24.69 13.26 6.25
N SER A 15 24.18 14.43 6.63
CA SER A 15 24.61 15.09 7.87
C SER A 15 23.65 14.93 9.06
N ASN A 16 22.47 14.33 8.88
CA ASN A 16 21.45 14.22 9.95
C ASN A 16 20.85 12.82 10.14
N VAL A 17 21.49 11.76 9.63
CA VAL A 17 21.06 10.39 9.94
C VAL A 17 21.91 9.83 11.07
N LEU A 18 21.70 10.38 12.26
CA LEU A 18 22.01 9.69 13.51
C LEU A 18 20.95 10.06 14.55
N GLY A 19 19.93 9.21 14.65
CA GLY A 19 18.99 9.17 15.76
C GLY A 19 17.56 8.86 15.35
N PRO A 20 17.08 7.64 15.66
CA PRO A 20 15.70 7.51 16.09
C PRO A 20 15.62 6.65 17.36
N ASP A 21 16.03 7.18 18.50
CA ASP A 21 15.69 6.59 19.79
C ASP A 21 14.47 7.28 20.37
N GLN A 22 13.31 6.88 19.83
CA GLN A 22 11.99 6.80 20.46
C GLN A 22 10.98 6.60 19.33
N MET A 23 10.72 5.35 18.98
CA MET A 23 9.56 5.00 18.17
C MET A 23 8.32 5.53 18.91
N PRO A 24 7.56 6.48 18.34
CA PRO A 24 6.37 6.97 18.98
C PRO A 24 5.39 5.80 19.13
N GLN A 25 4.92 5.58 20.35
CA GLN A 25 3.88 4.62 20.68
C GLN A 25 2.74 4.73 19.65
N ALA A 26 2.36 3.61 19.04
CA ALA A 26 1.29 3.59 18.04
C ALA A 26 0.01 4.19 18.65
N ILE A 27 -0.53 5.22 18.00
CA ILE A 27 -1.77 5.89 18.42
C ILE A 27 -2.94 4.95 18.09
N THR A 28 -3.76 4.64 19.09
CA THR A 28 -4.94 3.78 18.95
C THR A 28 -6.25 4.58 18.94
N SER A 29 -7.34 3.97 18.50
CA SER A 29 -8.68 4.59 18.52
C SER A 29 -9.18 4.83 19.95
N CYS A 30 -9.98 5.86 20.16
CA CYS A 30 -10.62 6.09 21.45
C CYS A 30 -11.70 5.04 21.76
N LYS A 31 -11.92 4.74 23.04
CA LYS A 31 -12.99 3.86 23.52
C LYS A 31 -14.38 4.24 22.99
N SER A 32 -14.67 5.53 22.89
CA SER A 32 -15.95 6.04 22.38
C SER A 32 -16.24 5.64 20.94
N VAL A 33 -15.21 5.54 20.09
CA VAL A 33 -15.35 5.09 18.69
C VAL A 33 -15.61 3.58 18.63
N CYS A 34 -14.94 2.81 19.49
CA CYS A 34 -15.19 1.36 19.59
C CYS A 34 -16.63 1.06 20.00
N GLU A 35 -17.18 1.78 20.98
CA GLU A 35 -18.55 1.57 21.45
C GLU A 35 -19.58 1.89 20.37
N GLU A 36 -19.34 2.93 19.55
CA GLU A 36 -20.19 3.26 18.40
C GLU A 36 -20.19 2.12 17.37
N VAL A 37 -19.02 1.66 16.95
CA VAL A 37 -18.87 0.55 15.99
C VAL A 37 -19.45 -0.75 16.52
N TYR A 38 -19.26 -1.05 17.81
CA TYR A 38 -19.83 -2.24 18.43
C TYR A 38 -21.35 -2.25 18.31
N ASN A 39 -22.02 -1.13 18.62
CA ASN A 39 -23.48 -1.06 18.57
C ASN A 39 -24.05 -1.22 17.15
N ASP A 40 -23.33 -0.73 16.14
CA ASP A 40 -23.75 -0.83 14.74
C ASP A 40 -23.48 -2.22 14.16
N CYS A 41 -22.34 -2.83 14.48
CA CYS A 41 -21.89 -4.07 13.84
C CYS A 41 -22.26 -5.35 14.60
N ILE A 42 -22.59 -5.30 15.89
CA ILE A 42 -22.86 -6.51 16.69
C ILE A 42 -24.02 -7.35 16.13
N LYS A 43 -25.01 -6.70 15.51
CA LYS A 43 -26.16 -7.38 14.89
C LYS A 43 -25.72 -8.30 13.75
N ILE A 44 -24.82 -7.81 12.90
CA ILE A 44 -24.25 -8.56 11.79
C ILE A 44 -23.41 -9.73 12.31
N PHE A 45 -22.59 -9.50 13.35
CA PHE A 45 -21.79 -10.55 13.96
C PHE A 45 -22.64 -11.72 14.48
N ASN A 46 -23.75 -11.41 15.13
CA ASN A 46 -24.68 -12.43 15.63
C ASN A 46 -25.44 -13.15 14.51
N GLU A 47 -25.80 -12.46 13.43
CA GLU A 47 -26.52 -13.04 12.30
C GLU A 47 -25.69 -14.05 11.50
N PHE A 48 -24.37 -13.87 11.48
CA PHE A 48 -23.42 -14.80 10.86
C PHE A 48 -22.73 -15.75 11.86
N ASP A 49 -23.24 -15.85 13.10
CA ASP A 49 -22.69 -16.68 14.19
C ASP A 49 -21.19 -16.44 14.48
N PHE A 50 -20.70 -15.22 14.24
CA PHE A 50 -19.33 -14.82 14.59
C PHE A 50 -19.28 -14.18 15.98
N PRO A 51 -18.51 -14.75 16.93
CA PRO A 51 -18.36 -14.14 18.24
C PRO A 51 -17.52 -12.85 18.14
N TRP A 52 -17.90 -11.84 18.92
CA TRP A 52 -17.13 -10.61 19.00
C TRP A 52 -15.71 -10.89 19.54
N PRO A 53 -14.65 -10.53 18.81
CA PRO A 53 -13.31 -10.99 19.15
C PRO A 53 -12.72 -10.20 20.33
N PRO A 54 -11.85 -10.82 21.14
CA PRO A 54 -11.28 -10.19 22.34
C PRO A 54 -10.34 -9.01 22.02
N MET A 55 -9.83 -8.93 20.79
CA MET A 55 -9.03 -7.80 20.31
C MET A 55 -9.85 -6.52 20.10
N LEU A 56 -11.16 -6.64 19.88
CA LEU A 56 -12.09 -5.51 19.73
C LEU A 56 -12.86 -5.23 21.02
N ASN A 57 -12.41 -5.74 22.17
CA ASN A 57 -13.04 -5.43 23.44
C ASN A 57 -12.81 -3.95 23.78
N CYS A 58 -13.89 -3.16 23.85
CA CYS A 58 -13.81 -1.71 24.05
C CYS A 58 -13.13 -1.29 25.37
N SER A 59 -13.05 -2.20 26.36
CA SER A 59 -12.30 -1.98 27.60
C SER A 59 -10.77 -1.90 27.41
N ARG A 60 -10.24 -2.33 26.26
CA ARG A 60 -8.81 -2.24 25.91
C ARG A 60 -8.41 -0.89 25.33
N PHE A 61 -9.38 -0.08 24.92
CA PHE A 61 -9.11 1.21 24.30
C PHE A 61 -9.03 2.32 25.36
N PRO A 62 -8.11 3.27 25.19
CA PRO A 62 -7.97 4.40 26.11
C PRO A 62 -9.16 5.35 26.02
N SER A 63 -9.48 5.98 27.15
CA SER A 63 -10.33 7.16 27.26
C SER A 63 -9.46 8.40 27.52
N PRO A 64 -9.92 9.61 27.16
CA PRO A 64 -9.20 10.85 27.53
C PRO A 64 -8.97 10.89 29.05
N PRO A 65 -7.76 11.21 29.55
CA PRO A 65 -6.75 12.11 28.98
C PRO A 65 -5.62 11.46 28.14
N THR A 66 -5.61 10.14 27.95
CA THR A 66 -4.61 9.47 27.10
C THR A 66 -4.87 9.79 25.61
N ILE A 67 -3.81 10.10 24.85
CA ILE A 67 -3.90 10.45 23.42
C ILE A 67 -4.51 9.29 22.63
N CYS A 68 -5.63 9.54 21.96
CA CYS A 68 -6.34 8.58 21.12
C CYS A 68 -7.04 9.29 19.94
N MET A 69 -7.31 8.56 18.86
CA MET A 69 -7.93 9.12 17.67
C MET A 69 -9.46 8.97 17.71
N LYS A 70 -10.18 10.09 17.49
CA LYS A 70 -11.62 10.14 17.24
C LYS A 70 -11.85 10.83 15.90
N PRO A 71 -12.62 10.24 14.96
CA PRO A 71 -12.95 10.91 13.72
C PRO A 71 -13.78 12.17 14.00
N GLU A 72 -13.50 13.25 13.28
CA GLU A 72 -14.34 14.45 13.31
C GLU A 72 -15.73 14.11 12.74
N PRO A 73 -16.82 14.67 13.29
CA PRO A 73 -18.14 14.46 12.74
C PRO A 73 -18.20 15.09 11.34
N LEU A 74 -18.11 14.26 10.30
CA LEU A 74 -18.39 14.69 8.94
C LEU A 74 -19.84 15.21 8.92
N ASN A 75 -20.00 16.51 8.67
CA ASN A 75 -21.31 17.14 8.41
C ASN A 75 -21.99 16.60 7.13
N ASN A 76 -21.44 15.55 6.53
CA ASN A 76 -21.98 14.87 5.37
C ASN A 76 -22.10 13.38 5.72
N LYS A 77 -23.25 13.01 6.30
CA LYS A 77 -23.63 11.62 6.61
C LYS A 77 -23.63 10.69 5.38
N ASN A 78 -23.32 11.17 4.19
CA ASN A 78 -23.42 10.41 2.93
C ASN A 78 -22.13 9.73 2.48
N ILE A 79 -21.07 9.67 3.30
CA ILE A 79 -19.82 8.95 2.96
C ILE A 79 -19.63 7.67 3.80
N PHE A 80 -20.34 7.51 4.91
CA PHE A 80 -20.47 6.22 5.63
C PHE A 80 -21.93 5.78 5.85
N SER A 81 -22.90 6.56 5.36
CA SER A 81 -24.29 6.11 5.24
C SER A 81 -24.60 5.93 3.75
N SER A 82 -24.12 4.83 3.19
CA SER A 82 -24.71 4.25 1.99
C SER A 82 -25.35 2.93 2.39
N ASN A 83 -26.59 3.04 2.89
CA ASN A 83 -27.63 2.01 2.85
C ASN A 83 -27.15 0.55 2.96
N PHE A 84 -26.83 0.10 4.17
CA PHE A 84 -27.07 -1.31 4.52
C PHE A 84 -28.51 -1.44 5.04
N ASN A 85 -29.47 -1.18 4.16
CA ASN A 85 -30.77 -1.80 4.23
C ASN A 85 -30.85 -2.70 3.00
N GLU A 86 -30.63 -3.97 3.26
CA GLU A 86 -30.80 -5.09 2.36
C GLU A 86 -32.04 -4.93 1.46
N LYS A 87 -31.83 -5.11 0.15
CA LYS A 87 -32.78 -5.36 -0.97
C LYS A 87 -32.52 -4.43 -2.15
N THR A 88 -31.42 -4.69 -2.87
CA THR A 88 -31.42 -5.13 -4.28
C THR A 88 -29.96 -5.36 -4.67
N MET A 89 -29.41 -6.45 -4.15
CA MET A 89 -28.46 -7.25 -4.91
C MET A 89 -29.33 -8.00 -5.94
N PRO A 90 -29.04 -7.95 -7.24
CA PRO A 90 -29.91 -8.59 -8.23
C PRO A 90 -30.00 -10.08 -7.93
N SER A 91 -31.21 -10.53 -7.58
CA SER A 91 -31.57 -11.92 -7.39
C SER A 91 -31.47 -12.66 -8.73
N SER A 92 -30.50 -13.55 -8.83
CA SER A 92 -30.54 -14.85 -9.52
C SER A 92 -29.08 -15.32 -9.55
N ILE A 93 -28.66 -16.39 -8.89
CA ILE A 93 -29.31 -17.70 -8.73
C ILE A 93 -28.80 -18.28 -7.40
N LEU A 94 -29.71 -18.91 -6.65
CA LEU A 94 -29.43 -19.87 -5.59
C LEU A 94 -28.33 -20.86 -6.03
N SER A 95 -27.16 -20.80 -5.41
CA SER A 95 -26.18 -21.89 -5.42
C SER A 95 -25.47 -21.82 -4.07
N THR A 96 -26.00 -22.53 -3.10
CA THR A 96 -25.35 -23.75 -2.59
C THR A 96 -24.02 -23.42 -1.93
N THR A 97 -24.01 -23.50 -0.60
CA THR A 97 -22.96 -24.19 0.15
C THR A 97 -21.60 -24.24 -0.54
N LYS A 98 -20.74 -23.23 -0.33
CA LYS A 98 -19.27 -23.30 -0.26
C LYS A 98 -18.63 -21.91 -0.41
N LEU A 99 -17.88 -21.47 0.61
CA LEU A 99 -16.63 -20.74 0.37
C LEU A 99 -15.69 -21.76 -0.34
N PRO A 100 -14.91 -21.48 -1.42
CA PRO A 100 -14.09 -20.28 -1.67
C PRO A 100 -13.92 -19.90 -3.17
N GLU A 101 -14.30 -18.71 -3.62
CA GLU A 101 -13.84 -18.22 -4.94
C GLU A 101 -13.38 -16.77 -4.82
N CYS A 102 -12.17 -16.49 -5.30
CA CYS A 102 -11.56 -15.18 -5.23
C CYS A 102 -12.49 -14.11 -5.82
N PRO A 103 -12.63 -12.93 -5.17
CA PRO A 103 -13.42 -11.83 -5.72
C PRO A 103 -12.87 -11.45 -7.11
N LEU A 104 -13.78 -11.06 -8.03
CA LEU A 104 -13.61 -10.86 -9.48
C LEU A 104 -12.40 -10.03 -9.95
N ASP A 105 -11.65 -9.46 -9.02
CA ASP A 105 -10.47 -8.65 -9.27
C ASP A 105 -9.14 -9.33 -8.99
N LEU A 106 -9.16 -10.53 -8.42
CA LEU A 106 -8.00 -11.34 -8.06
C LEU A 106 -8.00 -12.65 -8.85
N VAL A 107 -6.82 -13.08 -9.26
CA VAL A 107 -6.57 -14.34 -9.96
C VAL A 107 -6.18 -15.39 -8.93
N ASP A 108 -6.79 -16.56 -9.00
CA ASP A 108 -6.37 -17.72 -8.20
C ASP A 108 -5.05 -18.26 -8.76
N LEU A 109 -4.03 -18.34 -7.89
CA LEU A 109 -2.69 -18.77 -8.28
C LEU A 109 -2.54 -20.29 -8.32
N ASP A 110 -3.43 -21.05 -7.64
CA ASP A 110 -3.37 -22.52 -7.63
C ASP A 110 -4.74 -23.15 -7.31
N PRO A 111 -5.43 -23.75 -8.31
CA PRO A 111 -6.74 -24.37 -8.12
C PRO A 111 -6.69 -25.70 -7.34
N THR A 112 -5.50 -26.17 -6.92
CA THR A 112 -5.33 -27.41 -6.16
C THR A 112 -4.96 -27.22 -4.68
N ASP A 113 -4.72 -25.98 -4.24
CA ASP A 113 -4.44 -25.66 -2.84
C ASP A 113 -5.73 -25.22 -2.13
N SER A 114 -6.11 -25.95 -1.07
CA SER A 114 -7.24 -25.62 -0.20
C SER A 114 -7.13 -24.26 0.51
N THR A 115 -5.94 -23.63 0.47
CA THR A 115 -5.73 -22.25 0.88
C THR A 115 -5.62 -21.36 -0.36
N ALA A 116 -6.75 -21.00 -0.97
CA ALA A 116 -6.80 -20.14 -2.17
C ALA A 116 -5.98 -18.85 -1.96
N LYS A 117 -4.80 -18.79 -2.59
CA LYS A 117 -3.89 -17.62 -2.54
C LYS A 117 -4.26 -16.70 -3.71
N CYS A 118 -5.28 -15.89 -3.49
CA CYS A 118 -5.71 -14.88 -4.47
C CYS A 118 -4.63 -13.80 -4.64
N ALA A 119 -4.23 -13.51 -5.89
CA ALA A 119 -3.28 -12.43 -6.19
C ALA A 119 -3.86 -11.41 -7.17
N PHE A 120 -3.35 -10.18 -7.12
CA PHE A 120 -3.74 -9.16 -8.10
C PHE A 120 -3.23 -9.53 -9.49
N ARG A 121 -4.08 -9.35 -10.50
CA ARG A 121 -3.67 -9.49 -11.90
C ARG A 121 -2.56 -8.49 -12.23
N CYS A 122 -1.56 -8.95 -12.99
CA CYS A 122 -0.54 -8.06 -13.55
C CYS A 122 -1.21 -6.92 -14.34
N GLU A 123 -0.64 -5.72 -14.23
CA GLU A 123 -1.09 -4.49 -14.93
C GLU A 123 -2.41 -3.85 -14.44
N LYS A 124 -2.98 -4.30 -13.31
CA LYS A 124 -4.19 -3.66 -12.76
C LYS A 124 -3.96 -2.19 -12.36
N THR A 125 -4.92 -1.33 -12.69
CA THR A 125 -4.87 0.13 -12.43
C THR A 125 -5.42 0.53 -11.06
N THR A 126 -5.68 -0.44 -10.19
CA THR A 126 -6.35 -0.23 -8.90
C THR A 126 -5.53 0.59 -7.92
N MET A 127 -4.20 0.49 -7.95
CA MET A 127 -3.33 1.31 -7.08
C MET A 127 -2.62 2.47 -7.81
N PHE A 128 -2.48 2.39 -9.14
CA PHE A 128 -1.80 3.42 -9.93
C PHE A 128 -2.58 3.71 -11.21
N ARG A 129 -2.96 4.97 -11.39
CA ARG A 129 -3.58 5.50 -12.63
C ARG A 129 -2.64 5.24 -13.82
N LYS A 130 -3.20 4.91 -14.99
CA LYS A 130 -2.44 4.53 -16.20
C LYS A 130 -1.35 5.54 -16.57
N ASP A 131 -1.70 6.83 -16.46
CA ASP A 131 -0.81 7.96 -16.76
C ASP A 131 0.48 7.95 -15.93
N GLN A 132 0.39 7.52 -14.66
CA GLN A 132 1.55 7.45 -13.76
C GLN A 132 2.52 6.32 -14.18
N LYS A 133 1.99 5.21 -14.69
CA LYS A 133 2.82 4.08 -15.16
C LYS A 133 3.57 4.43 -16.44
N GLU A 134 2.91 5.15 -17.35
CA GLU A 134 3.52 5.59 -18.61
C GLU A 134 4.63 6.61 -18.37
N GLN A 135 4.40 7.56 -17.46
CA GLN A 135 5.41 8.55 -17.08
C GLN A 135 6.66 7.90 -16.47
N ILE A 136 6.50 6.89 -15.60
CA ILE A 136 7.63 6.16 -15.01
C ILE A 136 8.37 5.33 -16.06
N ARG A 137 7.66 4.64 -16.97
CA ARG A 137 8.28 3.85 -18.05
C ARG A 137 9.12 4.72 -18.97
N LEU A 138 8.61 5.87 -19.41
CA LEU A 138 9.35 6.83 -20.23
C LEU A 138 10.58 7.38 -19.50
N TRP A 139 10.42 7.75 -18.23
CA TRP A 139 11.53 8.25 -17.42
C TRP A 139 12.64 7.20 -17.28
N LEU A 140 12.32 5.97 -16.88
CA LEU A 140 13.29 4.87 -16.74
C LEU A 140 14.01 4.55 -18.05
N PHE A 141 13.30 4.58 -19.17
CA PHE A 141 13.89 4.39 -20.49
C PHE A 141 14.96 5.45 -20.80
N CYS A 142 14.66 6.73 -20.54
CA CYS A 142 15.60 7.83 -20.74
C CYS A 142 16.88 7.69 -19.88
N TRP A 143 16.75 7.33 -18.60
CA TRP A 143 17.92 7.16 -17.72
C TRP A 143 18.77 5.96 -18.10
N SER A 144 18.14 4.86 -18.49
CA SER A 144 18.85 3.68 -18.96
C SER A 144 19.62 3.98 -20.24
N MET A 145 19.00 4.67 -21.20
CA MET A 145 19.66 5.05 -22.45
C MET A 145 20.87 5.95 -22.18
N LEU A 146 20.70 6.97 -21.33
CA LEU A 146 21.79 7.89 -20.97
C LEU A 146 22.95 7.14 -20.31
N ASN A 147 22.67 6.28 -19.33
CA ASN A 147 23.70 5.48 -18.66
C ASN A 147 24.41 4.54 -19.65
N SER A 148 23.66 3.90 -20.55
CA SER A 148 24.21 3.03 -21.57
C SER A 148 25.13 3.77 -22.54
N LEU A 149 24.77 5.00 -22.94
CA LEU A 149 25.62 5.82 -23.80
C LEU A 149 26.90 6.27 -23.09
N ILE A 150 26.82 6.64 -21.81
CA ILE A 150 27.97 7.01 -21.00
C ILE A 150 28.93 5.82 -20.85
N ALA A 151 28.41 4.65 -20.47
CA ALA A 151 29.20 3.43 -20.36
C ALA A 151 29.87 3.05 -21.69
N LEU A 152 29.13 3.14 -22.80
CA LEU A 152 29.66 2.87 -24.14
C LEU A 152 30.76 3.87 -24.52
N PHE A 153 30.56 5.15 -24.27
CA PHE A 153 31.59 6.17 -24.51
C PHE A 153 32.85 5.91 -23.69
N THR A 154 32.71 5.55 -22.41
CA THR A 154 33.83 5.16 -21.55
C THR A 154 34.57 3.96 -22.12
N VAL A 155 33.86 2.88 -22.50
CA VAL A 155 34.47 1.69 -23.11
C VAL A 155 35.15 2.01 -24.44
N CYS A 156 34.52 2.80 -25.30
CA CYS A 156 35.11 3.23 -26.58
C CYS A 156 36.38 4.06 -26.35
N SER A 157 36.37 4.96 -25.36
CA SER A 157 37.54 5.75 -24.98
C SER A 157 38.68 4.86 -24.50
N PHE A 158 38.39 3.87 -23.66
CA PHE A 158 39.37 2.86 -23.25
C PHE A 158 39.87 2.02 -24.43
N TRP A 159 39.02 1.68 -25.40
CA TRP A 159 39.39 0.92 -26.59
C TRP A 159 40.35 1.69 -27.49
N ILE A 160 40.08 2.98 -27.71
CA ILE A 160 40.92 3.87 -28.52
C ILE A 160 42.26 4.14 -27.82
N ASP A 161 42.24 4.37 -26.51
CA ASP A 161 43.44 4.64 -25.71
C ASP A 161 43.93 3.42 -24.90
N ARG A 162 43.74 2.20 -25.43
CA ARG A 162 44.31 0.98 -24.81
C ARG A 162 45.83 0.99 -24.81
N GLN A 163 46.44 1.76 -25.70
CA GLN A 163 47.89 1.75 -25.89
C GLN A 163 48.67 2.57 -24.86
N ARG A 164 48.02 3.45 -24.08
CA ARG A 164 48.72 4.29 -23.10
C ARG A 164 48.73 3.74 -21.67
N PHE A 165 47.88 2.76 -21.35
CA PHE A 165 47.79 2.18 -20.01
C PHE A 165 48.03 0.68 -20.05
N CYS A 166 49.30 0.28 -20.25
CA CYS A 166 49.76 -1.01 -19.77
C CYS A 166 49.47 -1.08 -18.27
N PHE A 167 48.57 -1.97 -17.85
CA PHE A 167 48.42 -2.30 -16.44
C PHE A 167 49.75 -2.85 -15.92
N PRO A 168 50.33 -2.29 -14.84
CA PRO A 168 51.36 -3.01 -14.11
C PRO A 168 50.70 -4.20 -13.42
N GLU A 169 51.21 -5.38 -13.74
CA GLU A 169 50.88 -6.65 -13.10
C GLU A 169 51.21 -6.57 -11.61
N ARG A 170 50.21 -6.82 -10.75
CA ARG A 170 50.37 -7.22 -9.35
C ARG A 170 49.29 -8.23 -8.99
#